data_AF-A0A6V6Y4A3-F1
#
_entry.id   AF-A0A6V6Y4A3-F1
#
_cell.length_a   1.000
_cell.length_b   1.000
_cell.length_c   1.000
_cell.angle_alpha   90.00
_cell.angle_beta   90.00
_cell.angle_gamma   90.00
#
_symmetry.space_group_name_H-M   'P 1'
#
loop_
_entity.id
_entity.type
_entity.pdbx_description
1 polymer ?
#
loop_
_entity_poly.entity_id
_entity_poly.type
_entity_poly.pdbx_seq_one_letter_code
_entity_poly.pdbx_strand_id
1 'polypeptide(L)'
;MIIIISSLAQEESRSISENCTWGQRKRFAGGKVTVPFKRFLGYDRGKDENLVVNPKQAKIVKRIYAMYLQGKTYHLNGKALTEVGIPSPAGEPRWNPSNIKSILTNEKYKGDALLQKSFTMNFLTKEHKTNEGEIPQYYVSGNHEAIIEPEVWELVQREMERRKNEKGRHSGMRLFSGKVYCRECCTRLGSKVWHSNDKYKQVIWQCNRHCKKNSPCKKRRASYR
;
A
#
# COMPACT_ATOMS: atom_id res chain seq x y z
N MET A 1 39.28 7.72 -35.27
CA MET A 1 38.01 8.28 -35.76
C MET A 1 36.78 7.71 -35.03
N ILE A 2 36.70 6.40 -34.75
CA ILE A 2 35.57 5.75 -34.03
C ILE A 2 35.32 6.34 -32.62
N ILE A 3 36.38 6.63 -31.86
CA ILE A 3 36.26 7.15 -30.48
C ILE A 3 35.55 8.50 -30.44
N ILE A 4 35.85 9.39 -31.38
CA ILE A 4 35.27 10.75 -31.44
C ILE A 4 33.77 10.69 -31.72
N ILE A 5 33.36 9.84 -32.66
CA ILE A 5 31.93 9.65 -33.00
C ILE A 5 31.19 9.04 -31.81
N SER A 6 31.80 8.07 -31.12
CA SER A 6 31.23 7.47 -29.91
C SER A 6 31.04 8.49 -28.79
N SER A 7 32.03 9.37 -28.55
CA SER A 7 31.91 10.44 -27.55
C SER A 7 30.83 11.46 -27.90
N LEU A 8 30.69 11.83 -29.17
CA LEU A 8 29.64 12.76 -29.63
C LEU A 8 28.25 12.14 -29.46
N ALA A 9 28.07 10.87 -29.87
CA ALA A 9 26.82 10.16 -29.70
C ALA A 9 26.42 9.99 -28.22
N GLN A 10 27.40 9.79 -27.33
CA GLN A 10 27.16 9.70 -25.89
C GLN A 10 26.75 11.04 -25.28
N GLU A 11 27.33 12.14 -25.76
CA GLU A 11 26.98 13.49 -25.31
C GLU A 11 25.58 13.91 -25.79
N GLU A 12 25.22 13.60 -27.04
CA GLU A 12 23.86 13.82 -27.54
C GLU A 12 22.84 13.00 -26.72
N SER A 13 23.16 11.75 -26.41
CA SER A 13 22.31 10.89 -25.59
C SER A 13 22.11 11.46 -24.18
N ARG A 14 23.16 12.02 -23.58
CA ARG A 14 23.09 12.73 -22.30
C ARG A 14 22.19 13.95 -22.40
N SER A 15 22.43 14.82 -23.39
CA SER A 15 21.67 16.05 -23.63
C SER A 15 20.17 15.79 -23.82
N ILE A 16 19.79 14.79 -24.61
CA ILE A 16 18.38 14.39 -24.81
C ILE A 16 17.74 13.94 -23.49
N SER A 17 18.46 13.14 -22.69
CA SER A 17 17.98 12.67 -21.40
C SER A 17 17.77 13.81 -20.41
N GLU A 18 18.70 14.77 -20.38
CA GLU A 18 18.62 15.97 -19.55
C GLU A 18 17.47 16.87 -19.96
N ASN A 19 17.26 17.09 -21.27
CA ASN A 19 16.14 17.87 -21.80
C ASN A 19 14.78 17.22 -21.46
N CYS A 20 14.66 15.90 -21.61
CA CYS A 20 13.46 15.16 -21.17
C CYS A 20 13.20 15.34 -19.67
N THR A 21 14.25 15.21 -18.85
CA THR A 21 14.17 15.35 -17.39
C THR A 21 13.79 16.78 -17.00
N TRP A 22 14.37 17.78 -17.66
CA TRP A 22 14.06 19.19 -17.47
C TRP A 22 12.61 19.51 -17.81
N GLY A 23 12.11 19.01 -18.95
CA GLY A 23 10.71 19.18 -19.35
C GLY A 23 9.74 18.57 -18.33
N GLN A 24 10.06 17.38 -17.81
CA GLN A 24 9.26 16.73 -16.77
C GLN A 24 9.29 17.53 -15.44
N ARG A 25 10.45 18.07 -15.05
CA ARG A 25 10.58 18.93 -13.86
C ARG A 25 9.79 20.24 -14.01
N LYS A 26 9.80 20.87 -15.19
CA LYS A 26 8.97 22.06 -15.47
C LYS A 26 7.48 21.74 -15.36
N ARG A 27 7.04 20.57 -15.83
CA ARG A 27 5.66 20.10 -15.64
C ARG A 27 5.30 19.93 -14.16
N PHE A 28 6.20 19.36 -13.37
CA PHE A 28 5.99 19.23 -11.92
C PHE A 28 5.93 20.58 -11.20
N ALA A 29 6.83 21.51 -11.55
CA ALA A 29 6.82 22.87 -11.02
C ALA A 29 5.53 23.63 -11.37
N GLY A 30 4.97 23.37 -12.55
CA GLY A 30 3.66 23.89 -12.96
C GLY A 30 2.46 23.13 -12.37
N GLY A 31 2.67 22.20 -11.44
CA GLY A 31 1.61 21.46 -10.76
C GLY A 31 0.85 20.45 -11.63
N LYS A 32 1.33 20.14 -12.84
CA LYS A 32 0.62 19.24 -13.76
C LYS A 32 0.71 17.79 -13.28
N VAL A 33 -0.39 17.27 -12.77
CA VAL A 33 -0.48 15.89 -12.28
C VAL A 33 -0.77 14.95 -13.45
N THR A 34 0.02 13.89 -13.58
CA THR A 34 -0.24 12.81 -14.54
C THR A 34 -0.31 11.47 -13.82
N VAL A 35 -1.17 10.57 -14.29
CA VAL A 35 -1.30 9.19 -13.81
C VAL A 35 -1.34 8.21 -14.98
N PRO A 36 -0.86 6.97 -14.79
CA PRO A 36 -1.07 5.90 -15.74
C PRO A 36 -2.52 5.39 -15.66
N PHE A 37 -3.45 6.03 -16.38
CA PHE A 37 -4.89 5.73 -16.34
C PHE A 37 -5.23 4.24 -16.52
N LYS A 38 -4.48 3.50 -17.35
CA LYS A 38 -4.68 2.05 -17.53
C LYS A 38 -4.49 1.21 -16.26
N ARG A 39 -3.73 1.71 -15.28
CA ARG A 39 -3.37 0.99 -14.04
C ARG A 39 -3.84 1.72 -12.79
N PHE A 40 -4.62 2.79 -12.94
CA PHE A 40 -5.07 3.63 -11.86
C PHE A 40 -6.59 3.49 -11.71
N LEU A 41 -7.03 2.97 -10.57
CA LEU A 41 -8.44 2.67 -10.33
C LEU A 41 -9.16 3.92 -9.84
N GLY A 42 -10.39 4.14 -10.30
CA GLY A 42 -11.29 5.17 -9.76
C GLY A 42 -11.38 6.43 -10.61
N TYR A 43 -10.47 6.64 -11.55
CA TYR A 43 -10.41 7.86 -12.35
C TYR A 43 -10.22 7.56 -13.84
N ASP A 44 -10.96 8.29 -14.67
CA ASP A 44 -10.80 8.29 -16.12
C ASP A 44 -10.07 9.55 -16.58
N ARG A 45 -9.54 9.49 -17.82
CA ARG A 45 -8.90 10.63 -18.47
C ARG A 45 -9.98 11.60 -18.97
N GLY A 46 -10.03 12.79 -18.37
CA GLY A 46 -10.86 13.90 -18.85
C GLY A 46 -10.33 14.51 -20.14
N LYS A 47 -11.11 15.42 -20.73
CA LYS A 47 -10.77 16.11 -21.99
C LYS A 47 -9.49 16.94 -21.88
N ASP A 48 -9.22 17.53 -20.72
CA ASP A 48 -8.07 18.40 -20.46
C ASP A 48 -6.87 17.64 -19.81
N GLU A 49 -6.80 16.31 -19.99
CA GLU A 49 -5.88 15.41 -19.27
C GLU A 49 -6.07 15.36 -17.74
N ASN A 50 -7.08 16.06 -17.21
CA ASN A 50 -7.43 16.05 -15.80
C ASN A 50 -8.06 14.72 -15.35
N LEU A 51 -7.96 14.45 -14.05
CA LEU A 51 -8.56 13.27 -13.41
C LEU A 51 -10.06 13.51 -13.21
N VAL A 52 -10.90 12.68 -13.83
CA VAL A 52 -12.36 12.69 -13.64
C VAL A 52 -12.77 11.42 -12.91
N VAL A 53 -13.59 11.55 -11.86
CA VAL A 53 -14.02 10.40 -11.06
C VAL A 53 -14.90 9.47 -11.91
N ASN A 54 -14.55 8.19 -11.94
CA ASN A 54 -15.42 7.14 -12.50
C ASN A 54 -16.29 6.56 -11.38
N PRO A 55 -17.62 6.79 -11.38
CA PRO A 55 -18.48 6.37 -10.27
C PRO A 55 -18.48 4.85 -10.02
N LYS A 56 -18.31 4.03 -11.06
CA LYS A 56 -18.29 2.56 -10.93
C LYS A 56 -17.02 2.09 -10.23
N GLN A 57 -15.87 2.61 -10.65
CA GLN A 57 -14.58 2.24 -10.05
C GLN A 57 -14.39 2.89 -8.67
N ALA A 58 -14.88 4.11 -8.47
CA ALA A 58 -14.85 4.81 -7.18
C ALA A 58 -15.55 4.03 -6.06
N LYS A 59 -16.65 3.32 -6.37
CA LYS A 59 -17.31 2.41 -5.41
C LYS A 59 -16.37 1.30 -4.92
N ILE A 60 -15.50 0.77 -5.78
CA ILE A 60 -14.53 -0.27 -5.41
C ILE A 60 -13.49 0.32 -4.46
N VAL A 61 -12.98 1.51 -4.77
CA VAL A 61 -12.03 2.23 -3.89
C VAL A 61 -12.65 2.50 -2.52
N LYS A 62 -13.87 3.07 -2.48
CA LYS A 62 -14.62 3.31 -1.23
C LYS A 62 -14.79 2.02 -0.42
N ARG A 63 -15.12 0.91 -1.09
CA ARG A 63 -15.23 -0.41 -0.46
C ARG A 63 -13.91 -0.89 0.15
N ILE A 64 -12.77 -0.68 -0.53
CA ILE A 64 -11.44 -1.03 0.00
C ILE A 64 -11.14 -0.25 1.28
N TYR A 65 -11.38 1.06 1.29
CA TYR A 65 -11.18 1.90 2.48
C TYR A 65 -12.06 1.45 3.64
N ALA A 66 -13.36 1.23 3.39
CA ALA A 66 -14.31 0.76 4.40
C ALA A 66 -13.90 -0.61 4.99
N MET A 67 -13.54 -1.58 4.13
CA MET A 67 -13.09 -2.90 4.56
C MET A 67 -11.81 -2.84 5.40
N TYR A 68 -10.88 -1.93 5.09
CA TYR A 68 -9.68 -1.73 5.87
C TYR A 68 -9.99 -1.20 7.28
N LEU A 69 -10.86 -0.18 7.38
CA LEU A 69 -11.32 0.40 8.65
C LEU A 69 -12.10 -0.60 9.50
N GLN A 70 -12.82 -1.56 8.88
CA GLN A 70 -13.46 -2.69 9.57
C GLN A 70 -12.47 -3.71 10.17
N GLY A 71 -11.16 -3.50 10.04
CA GLY A 71 -10.15 -4.39 10.60
C GLY A 71 -9.64 -5.46 9.64
N LYS A 72 -10.08 -5.48 8.37
CA LYS A 72 -9.54 -6.44 7.39
C LYS A 72 -8.10 -6.07 7.03
N THR A 73 -7.25 -7.08 6.88
CA THR A 73 -5.86 -6.92 6.43
C THR A 73 -5.80 -6.71 4.92
N TYR A 74 -4.66 -6.28 4.38
CA TYR A 74 -4.48 -6.14 2.92
C TYR A 74 -4.78 -7.44 2.17
N HIS A 75 -4.38 -8.59 2.73
CA HIS A 75 -4.66 -9.91 2.17
C HIS A 75 -6.15 -10.24 2.15
N LEU A 76 -6.87 -9.97 3.25
CA LEU A 76 -8.31 -10.24 3.32
C LEU A 76 -9.12 -9.32 2.41
N ASN A 77 -8.67 -8.07 2.24
CA ASN A 77 -9.24 -7.15 1.26
C ASN A 77 -9.08 -7.69 -0.16
N GLY A 78 -7.85 -8.08 -0.54
CA GLY A 78 -7.61 -8.65 -1.87
C GLY A 78 -8.39 -9.93 -2.11
N LYS A 79 -8.42 -10.84 -1.13
CA LYS A 79 -9.21 -12.08 -1.20
C LYS A 79 -10.70 -11.80 -1.41
N ALA A 80 -11.28 -10.89 -0.65
CA ALA A 80 -12.69 -10.52 -0.78
C ALA A 80 -13.03 -9.91 -2.15
N LEU A 81 -12.12 -9.13 -2.74
CA LEU A 81 -12.32 -8.59 -4.09
C LEU A 81 -12.21 -9.67 -5.17
N THR A 82 -11.26 -10.59 -5.03
CA THR A 82 -11.10 -11.73 -5.93
C THR A 82 -12.29 -12.69 -5.84
N GLU A 83 -12.87 -12.93 -4.66
CA GLU A 83 -14.07 -13.75 -4.49
C GLU A 83 -15.31 -13.14 -5.17
N VAL A 84 -15.41 -11.81 -5.22
CA VAL A 84 -16.49 -11.09 -5.93
C VAL A 84 -16.23 -11.03 -7.44
N GLY A 85 -15.06 -11.50 -7.92
CA GLY A 85 -14.71 -11.50 -9.34
C GLY A 85 -14.29 -10.13 -9.89
N ILE A 86 -13.87 -9.20 -9.02
CA ILE A 86 -13.40 -7.87 -9.44
C ILE A 86 -11.93 -7.99 -9.86
N PRO A 87 -11.53 -7.62 -11.09
CA PRO A 87 -10.14 -7.64 -11.50
C PRO A 87 -9.34 -6.52 -10.84
N SER A 88 -8.03 -6.71 -10.69
CA SER A 88 -7.13 -5.69 -10.18
C SER A 88 -6.95 -4.53 -11.18
N PRO A 89 -6.37 -3.38 -10.78
CA PRO A 89 -6.14 -2.26 -11.70
C PRO A 89 -5.23 -2.62 -12.89
N ALA A 90 -4.42 -3.68 -12.77
CA ALA A 90 -3.57 -4.17 -13.85
C ALA A 90 -4.26 -5.21 -14.76
N GLY A 91 -5.53 -5.54 -14.49
CA GLY A 91 -6.28 -6.60 -15.19
C GLY A 91 -6.10 -7.99 -14.58
N GLU A 92 -5.24 -8.14 -13.56
CA GLU A 92 -5.01 -9.46 -12.93
C GLU A 92 -6.25 -9.97 -12.19
N PRO A 93 -6.58 -11.28 -12.27
CA PRO A 93 -7.71 -11.87 -11.57
C PRO A 93 -7.53 -11.93 -10.04
N ARG A 94 -6.27 -11.95 -9.58
CA ARG A 94 -5.93 -12.01 -8.16
C ARG A 94 -5.41 -10.67 -7.66
N TRP A 95 -5.94 -10.22 -6.53
CA TRP A 95 -5.50 -8.98 -5.90
C TRP A 95 -4.28 -9.20 -5.01
N ASN A 96 -3.16 -8.59 -5.40
CA ASN A 96 -1.96 -8.56 -4.57
C ASN A 96 -2.11 -7.58 -3.39
N PRO A 97 -1.65 -7.95 -2.18
CA PRO A 97 -1.68 -7.08 -1.00
C PRO A 97 -0.97 -5.74 -1.22
N SER A 98 0.10 -5.73 -2.01
CA SER A 98 0.83 -4.51 -2.38
C SER A 98 -0.03 -3.52 -3.17
N ASN A 99 -0.94 -4.01 -4.01
CA ASN A 99 -1.87 -3.17 -4.77
C ASN A 99 -2.86 -2.48 -3.82
N ILE A 100 -3.40 -3.23 -2.85
CA ILE A 100 -4.29 -2.69 -1.82
C ILE A 100 -3.55 -1.63 -0.98
N LYS A 101 -2.32 -1.94 -0.54
CA LYS A 101 -1.50 -0.99 0.21
C LYS A 101 -1.29 0.29 -0.59
N SER A 102 -0.90 0.18 -1.86
CA SER A 102 -0.71 1.32 -2.77
C SER A 102 -1.96 2.19 -2.84
N ILE A 103 -3.16 1.59 -2.98
CA ILE A 103 -4.44 2.32 -3.01
C ILE A 103 -4.71 3.07 -1.70
N LEU A 104 -4.46 2.43 -0.55
CA LEU A 104 -4.70 3.02 0.77
C LEU A 104 -3.70 4.12 1.15
N THR A 105 -2.48 4.08 0.61
CA THR A 105 -1.43 5.08 0.89
C THR A 105 -1.39 6.23 -0.10
N ASN A 106 -2.13 6.14 -1.21
CA ASN A 106 -2.04 7.13 -2.28
C ASN A 106 -2.89 8.36 -1.96
N GLU A 107 -2.25 9.53 -1.89
CA GLU A 107 -2.89 10.83 -1.64
C GLU A 107 -3.89 11.21 -2.75
N LYS A 108 -3.78 10.64 -3.95
CA LYS A 108 -4.64 10.99 -5.09
C LYS A 108 -6.09 10.60 -4.85
N TYR A 109 -6.36 9.71 -3.91
CA TYR A 109 -7.74 9.37 -3.55
C TYR A 109 -8.41 10.44 -2.68
N LYS A 110 -7.65 11.29 -2.00
CA LYS A 110 -8.16 12.45 -1.24
C LYS A 110 -8.12 13.78 -2.02
N GLY A 111 -7.77 13.75 -3.31
CA GLY A 111 -7.73 14.94 -4.18
C GLY A 111 -6.40 15.68 -4.22
N ASP A 112 -5.41 15.23 -3.44
CA ASP A 112 -4.07 15.82 -3.44
C ASP A 112 -3.13 15.08 -4.42
N ALA A 113 -1.95 15.64 -4.68
CA ALA A 113 -0.92 15.01 -5.48
C ALA A 113 0.47 15.40 -5.00
N LEU A 114 1.30 14.41 -4.66
CA LEU A 114 2.72 14.63 -4.41
C LEU A 114 3.52 14.24 -5.67
N LEU A 115 4.19 15.22 -6.26
CA LEU A 115 4.96 15.08 -7.49
C LEU A 115 6.44 14.85 -7.19
N GLN A 116 7.14 14.23 -8.14
CA GLN A 116 8.59 14.00 -8.08
C GLN A 116 9.06 13.17 -6.86
N LYS A 117 8.29 12.12 -6.52
CA LYS A 117 8.62 11.15 -5.45
C LYS A 117 9.87 10.31 -5.73
N SER A 118 10.26 10.20 -7.00
CA SER A 118 11.46 9.49 -7.44
C SER A 118 12.10 10.21 -8.62
N PHE A 119 13.38 9.93 -8.83
CA PHE A 119 14.14 10.49 -9.94
C PHE A 119 15.17 9.49 -10.47
N THR A 120 15.61 9.71 -11.69
CA THR A 120 16.68 8.94 -12.33
C THR A 120 18.03 9.51 -11.91
N MET A 121 18.90 8.68 -11.32
CA MET A 121 20.24 9.12 -10.90
C MET A 121 21.22 9.19 -12.06
N ASN A 122 21.16 8.22 -12.95
CA ASN A 122 22.12 8.06 -14.04
C ASN A 122 21.38 7.79 -15.35
N PHE A 123 21.71 8.57 -16.39
CA PHE A 123 21.10 8.48 -17.70
C PHE A 123 21.47 7.20 -18.47
N LEU A 124 22.65 6.61 -18.19
CA LEU A 124 23.09 5.34 -18.80
C LEU A 124 22.38 4.14 -18.18
N THR A 125 22.44 4.01 -16.84
CA THR A 125 21.89 2.85 -16.13
C THR A 125 20.38 2.95 -15.93
N LYS A 126 19.80 4.16 -16.08
CA LYS A 126 18.38 4.46 -15.84
C LYS A 126 17.91 4.05 -14.44
N GLU A 127 18.84 4.04 -13.48
CA GLU A 127 18.54 3.69 -12.10
C GLU A 127 17.70 4.79 -11.45
N HIS A 128 16.61 4.37 -10.81
CA HIS A 128 15.69 5.25 -10.11
C HIS A 128 15.91 5.19 -8.60
N LYS A 129 15.97 6.36 -7.97
CA LYS A 129 15.99 6.51 -6.51
C LYS A 129 14.73 7.22 -6.02
N THR A 130 14.24 6.83 -4.85
CA THR A 130 13.24 7.61 -4.12
C THR A 130 13.86 8.94 -3.71
N ASN A 131 13.11 10.02 -3.90
CA ASN A 131 13.54 11.35 -3.51
C ASN A 131 13.33 11.54 -2.01
N GLU A 132 14.43 11.73 -1.27
CA GLU A 132 14.47 11.98 0.17
C GLU A 132 14.77 13.46 0.48
N GLY A 133 14.83 14.30 -0.56
CA GLY A 133 15.12 15.74 -0.46
C GLY A 133 16.24 16.20 -1.40
N GLU A 134 16.81 15.32 -2.22
CA GLU A 134 17.89 15.69 -3.15
C GLU A 134 17.43 16.67 -4.23
N ILE A 135 16.14 16.64 -4.57
CA ILE A 135 15.52 17.54 -5.56
C ILE A 135 14.16 18.03 -5.07
N PRO A 136 13.66 19.18 -5.55
CA PRO A 136 12.37 19.71 -5.13
C PRO A 136 11.23 18.70 -5.31
N GLN A 137 10.41 18.57 -4.28
CA GLN A 137 9.12 17.87 -4.30
C GLN A 137 8.01 18.92 -4.31
N TYR A 138 6.96 18.67 -5.10
CA TYR A 138 5.84 19.59 -5.21
C TYR A 138 4.59 18.91 -4.67
N TYR A 139 3.98 19.50 -3.64
CA TYR A 139 2.70 19.07 -3.10
C TYR A 139 1.59 19.96 -3.67
N VAL A 140 0.68 19.36 -4.43
CA VAL A 140 -0.47 20.05 -5.02
C VAL A 140 -1.71 19.60 -4.28
N SER A 141 -2.33 20.52 -3.54
CA SER A 141 -3.57 20.27 -2.80
C SER A 141 -4.80 20.51 -3.69
N GLY A 142 -5.82 19.66 -3.58
CA GLY A 142 -7.11 19.90 -4.27
C GLY A 142 -7.00 19.95 -5.80
N ASN A 143 -6.13 19.13 -6.38
CA ASN A 143 -5.90 19.09 -7.82
C ASN A 143 -7.10 18.54 -8.60
N HIS A 144 -7.83 17.59 -8.02
CA HIS A 144 -8.96 16.91 -8.65
C HIS A 144 -9.99 16.46 -7.61
N GLU A 145 -11.18 16.11 -8.07
CA GLU A 145 -12.27 15.66 -7.19
C GLU A 145 -11.87 14.41 -6.39
N ALA A 146 -11.99 14.49 -5.07
CA ALA A 146 -11.62 13.41 -4.18
C ALA A 146 -12.64 12.24 -4.24
N ILE A 147 -12.15 11.01 -4.35
CA ILE A 147 -12.99 9.81 -4.19
C ILE A 147 -13.30 9.55 -2.71
N ILE A 148 -12.33 9.83 -1.84
CA ILE A 148 -12.39 9.59 -0.40
C ILE A 148 -12.22 10.94 0.31
N GLU A 149 -13.09 11.21 1.28
CA GLU A 149 -12.96 12.40 2.13
C GLU A 149 -11.57 12.43 2.79
N PRO A 150 -10.91 13.61 2.86
CA PRO A 150 -9.59 13.74 3.50
C PRO A 150 -9.56 13.15 4.91
N GLU A 151 -10.63 13.33 5.68
CA GLU A 151 -10.78 12.78 7.04
C GLU A 151 -10.68 11.25 7.06
N VAL A 152 -11.39 10.57 6.15
CA VAL A 152 -11.38 9.11 6.06
C VAL A 152 -9.99 8.61 5.66
N TRP A 153 -9.30 9.33 4.77
CA TRP A 153 -7.94 8.99 4.38
C TRP A 153 -6.96 9.08 5.57
N GLU A 154 -7.06 10.15 6.36
CA GLU A 154 -6.24 10.34 7.58
C GLU A 154 -6.54 9.26 8.64
N LEU A 155 -7.80 8.85 8.80
CA LEU A 155 -8.16 7.73 9.68
C LEU A 155 -7.45 6.43 9.27
N VAL A 156 -7.38 6.15 7.97
CA VAL A 156 -6.66 4.97 7.46
C VAL A 156 -5.16 5.08 7.69
N GLN A 157 -4.54 6.25 7.47
CA GLN A 157 -3.10 6.42 7.77
C GLN A 157 -2.81 6.19 9.25
N ARG A 158 -3.64 6.75 10.14
CA ARG A 158 -3.50 6.55 11.59
C ARG A 158 -3.65 5.09 11.98
N GLU A 159 -4.62 4.39 11.40
CA GLU A 159 -4.80 2.95 11.63
C GLU A 159 -3.62 2.13 11.10
N MET A 160 -3.04 2.51 9.95
CA MET A 160 -1.83 1.90 9.42
C MET A 160 -0.64 2.05 10.37
N GLU A 161 -0.42 3.26 10.90
CA GLU A 161 0.66 3.53 11.84
C GLU A 161 0.44 2.79 13.17
N ARG A 162 -0.79 2.77 13.68
CA ARG A 162 -1.17 1.97 14.85
C ARG A 162 -0.84 0.49 14.65
N ARG A 163 -1.23 -0.10 13.51
CA ARG A 163 -0.94 -1.51 13.19
C ARG A 163 0.55 -1.80 13.01
N LYS A 164 1.33 -0.84 12.53
CA LYS A 164 2.78 -0.94 12.39
C LYS A 164 3.48 -0.96 13.75
N ASN A 165 3.01 -0.12 14.68
CA ASN A 165 3.57 -0.01 16.04
C ASN A 165 3.13 -1.15 16.97
N GLU A 166 2.07 -1.89 16.61
CA GLU A 166 1.67 -3.10 17.33
C GLU A 166 2.67 -4.27 17.13
N LYS A 167 3.22 -4.80 18.22
CA LYS A 167 4.15 -5.96 18.20
C LYS A 167 3.48 -7.27 17.78
N GLY A 168 3.45 -7.59 16.48
CA GLY A 168 3.06 -8.89 15.95
C GLY A 168 2.12 -8.82 14.74
N ARG A 169 1.95 -9.94 14.02
CA ARG A 169 1.07 -10.00 12.84
C ARG A 169 -0.39 -9.80 13.25
N HIS A 170 -1.01 -8.70 12.80
CA HIS A 170 -2.46 -8.53 12.87
C HIS A 170 -3.11 -9.54 11.92
N SER A 171 -3.93 -10.44 12.45
CA SER A 171 -4.70 -11.38 11.65
C SER A 171 -6.19 -11.10 11.81
N GLY A 172 -6.80 -10.50 10.78
CA GLY A 172 -8.26 -10.33 10.73
C GLY A 172 -9.02 -11.66 10.48
N MET A 173 -8.32 -12.80 10.45
CA MET A 173 -8.91 -14.10 10.11
C MET A 173 -9.70 -14.72 11.27
N ARG A 174 -9.35 -14.40 12.52
CA ARG A 174 -9.98 -15.00 13.71
C ARG A 174 -10.34 -13.90 14.72
N LEU A 175 -11.54 -13.99 15.28
CA LEU A 175 -12.18 -12.94 16.11
C LEU A 175 -11.28 -12.34 17.20
N PHE A 176 -10.48 -13.18 17.87
CA PHE A 176 -9.66 -12.81 19.02
C PHE A 176 -8.16 -12.60 18.70
N SER A 177 -7.78 -12.66 17.42
CA SER A 177 -6.36 -12.62 17.04
C SER A 177 -5.77 -11.24 17.31
N GLY A 178 -4.67 -11.19 18.07
CA GLY A 178 -4.02 -9.93 18.46
C GLY A 178 -4.72 -9.13 19.56
N LYS A 179 -5.90 -9.55 20.02
CA LYS A 179 -6.69 -8.85 21.05
C LYS A 179 -6.54 -9.42 22.46
N VAL A 180 -6.23 -10.71 22.59
CA VAL A 180 -6.19 -11.39 23.90
C VAL A 180 -4.76 -11.55 24.37
N TYR A 181 -4.53 -11.22 25.65
CA TYR A 181 -3.23 -11.22 26.30
C TYR A 181 -3.18 -12.25 27.43
N CYS A 182 -2.02 -12.86 27.64
CA CYS A 182 -1.78 -13.73 28.77
C CYS A 182 -1.62 -12.89 30.05
N ARG A 183 -2.36 -13.23 31.11
CA ARG A 183 -2.31 -12.52 32.40
C ARG A 183 -0.95 -12.54 33.09
N GLU A 184 -0.15 -13.60 32.89
CA GLU A 184 1.12 -13.77 33.63
C GLU A 184 2.33 -13.17 32.92
N CYS A 185 2.43 -13.37 31.60
CA CYS A 185 3.60 -12.92 30.85
C CYS A 185 3.31 -11.74 29.91
N CYS A 186 2.07 -11.22 29.93
CA CYS A 186 1.58 -10.11 29.10
C CYS A 186 1.80 -10.29 27.60
N THR A 187 2.11 -11.49 27.14
CA THR A 187 2.26 -11.78 25.70
C THR A 187 0.94 -12.14 25.06
N ARG A 188 0.79 -11.85 23.77
CA ARG A 188 -0.42 -12.16 23.00
C ARG A 188 -0.66 -13.67 22.94
N LEU A 189 -1.92 -14.06 23.11
CA LEU A 189 -2.39 -15.43 22.87
C LEU A 189 -2.49 -15.67 21.35
N GLY A 190 -2.10 -16.86 20.93
CA GLY A 190 -2.24 -17.31 19.55
C GLY A 190 -3.27 -18.42 19.45
N SER A 191 -4.07 -18.42 18.39
CA SER A 191 -4.95 -19.55 18.09
C SER A 191 -4.13 -20.75 17.60
N LYS A 192 -4.32 -21.91 18.20
CA LYS A 192 -3.71 -23.18 17.82
C LYS A 192 -4.80 -24.17 17.42
N VAL A 193 -4.51 -25.01 16.45
CA VAL A 193 -5.39 -26.12 16.06
C VAL A 193 -4.84 -27.37 16.76
N TRP A 194 -5.68 -28.00 17.57
CA TRP A 194 -5.40 -29.30 18.18
C TRP A 194 -6.14 -30.38 17.39
N HIS A 195 -5.61 -31.61 17.40
CA HIS A 195 -6.20 -32.75 16.71
C HIS A 195 -6.49 -32.46 15.22
N SER A 196 -5.53 -31.83 14.52
CA SER A 196 -5.76 -31.30 13.16
C SER A 196 -6.25 -32.35 12.16
N ASN A 197 -5.85 -33.61 12.35
CA ASN A 197 -6.15 -34.73 11.45
C ASN A 197 -7.24 -35.66 11.99
N ASP A 198 -7.91 -35.30 13.09
CA ASP A 198 -8.86 -36.16 13.79
C ASP A 198 -10.22 -35.44 13.93
N LYS A 199 -11.30 -36.20 14.15
CA LYS A 199 -12.68 -35.70 14.30
C LYS A 199 -12.84 -34.74 15.48
N TYR A 200 -11.92 -34.78 16.44
CA TYR A 200 -11.88 -33.91 17.62
C TYR A 200 -11.12 -32.59 17.38
N LYS A 201 -10.96 -32.18 16.12
CA LYS A 201 -10.31 -30.93 15.73
C LYS A 201 -10.93 -29.74 16.44
N GLN A 202 -10.12 -29.06 17.24
CA GLN A 202 -10.54 -27.91 18.03
C GLN A 202 -9.56 -26.76 17.92
N VAL A 203 -10.08 -25.53 17.93
CA VAL A 203 -9.28 -24.31 17.96
C VAL A 203 -9.21 -23.81 19.39
N ILE A 204 -8.00 -23.77 19.96
CA ILE A 204 -7.77 -23.26 21.31
C ILE A 204 -6.89 -22.00 21.27
N TRP A 205 -7.01 -21.14 22.28
CA TRP A 205 -6.16 -19.97 22.45
C TRP A 205 -5.09 -20.26 23.50
N GLN A 206 -3.82 -20.25 23.08
CA GLN A 206 -2.68 -20.60 23.93
C GLN A 206 -1.63 -19.48 23.93
N CYS A 207 -0.91 -19.34 25.05
CA CYS A 207 0.13 -18.33 25.19
C CYS A 207 1.26 -18.56 24.18
N ASN A 208 1.57 -17.56 23.35
CA ASN A 208 2.62 -17.71 22.34
C ASN A 208 4.01 -17.90 22.97
N ARG A 209 4.28 -17.30 24.13
CA ARG A 209 5.54 -17.50 24.87
C ARG A 209 5.66 -18.93 25.42
N HIS A 210 4.55 -19.54 25.82
CA HIS A 210 4.55 -20.96 26.23
C HIS A 210 5.00 -21.89 25.10
N CYS A 211 4.67 -21.57 23.85
CA CYS A 211 5.09 -22.37 22.69
C CYS A 211 6.55 -22.11 22.26
N LYS A 212 7.27 -21.16 22.86
CA LYS A 212 8.69 -20.90 22.52
C LYS A 212 9.60 -21.77 23.38
N LYS A 213 10.67 -22.30 22.77
CA LYS A 213 11.66 -23.15 23.46
C LYS A 213 12.44 -22.40 24.56
N ASN A 214 12.67 -21.10 24.40
CA ASN A 214 13.35 -20.27 25.40
C ASN A 214 12.34 -19.65 26.39
N SER A 215 12.38 -20.11 27.64
CA SER A 215 11.60 -19.61 28.78
C SER A 215 10.07 -19.63 28.57
N PRO A 216 9.45 -20.82 28.55
CA PRO A 216 8.01 -20.98 28.36
C PRO A 216 7.24 -20.42 29.56
N CYS A 217 6.16 -19.69 29.29
CA CYS A 217 5.22 -19.26 30.32
C CYS A 217 4.56 -20.50 30.96
N LYS A 218 4.45 -20.53 32.30
CA LYS A 218 3.92 -21.69 33.05
C LYS A 218 2.44 -21.95 32.75
N LYS A 219 1.61 -20.90 32.58
CA LYS A 219 0.20 -21.06 32.20
C LYS A 219 -0.01 -21.13 30.68
N ARG A 220 -0.72 -22.18 30.27
CA ARG A 220 -1.08 -22.45 28.86
C ARG A 220 -2.28 -21.64 28.38
N ARG A 221 -3.29 -21.45 29.23
CA ARG A 221 -4.63 -20.94 28.85
C ARG A 221 -4.91 -19.56 29.44
N ALA A 222 -5.74 -18.77 28.76
CA ALA A 222 -6.41 -17.63 29.36
C ALA A 222 -7.35 -18.16 30.46
N SER A 223 -7.21 -17.63 31.68
CA SER A 223 -8.21 -17.84 32.73
C SER A 223 -9.29 -16.80 32.52
N TYR A 224 -10.53 -17.24 32.28
CA TYR A 224 -11.69 -16.38 32.49
C TYR A 224 -11.92 -16.31 34.01
N ARG A 225 -12.16 -15.10 34.51
CA ARG A 225 -12.79 -14.94 35.82
C ARG A 225 -14.29 -15.11 35.64
#